data_AF-X0X444-F1
#
_entry.id   AF-X0X444-F1
#
_cell.length_a   1.000
_cell.length_b   1.000
_cell.length_c   1.000
_cell.angle_alpha   90.00
_cell.angle_beta   90.00
_cell.angle_gamma   90.00
#
_symmetry.space_group_name_H-M   'P 1'
#
loop_
_entity.id
_entity.type
_entity.pdbx_description
1 polymer ?
#
loop_
_entity_poly.entity_id
_entity_poly.type
_entity_poly.pdbx_seq_one_letter_code
_entity_poly.pdbx_strand_id
1 'polypeptide(L)'
;MSNKQLLVSKIENGIVIDHIPPGKAFSVLHLLKLDPDARALIAQNVVSKSLERKDFIKIEGSYLTSRQIDLIALVAPSATLNVIE
;
A
#
# COMPACT_ATOMS: atom_id res chain seq x y z
N MET A 1 2.55 26.08 -13.20
CA MET A 1 2.70 24.62 -13.22
C MET A 1 2.40 24.10 -11.84
N SER A 2 1.33 23.31 -11.67
CA SER A 2 0.98 22.76 -10.35
C SER A 2 2.11 21.86 -9.90
N ASN A 3 2.85 22.28 -8.88
CA ASN A 3 3.78 21.44 -8.14
C ASN A 3 2.96 20.27 -7.61
N LYS A 4 2.97 19.15 -8.33
CA LYS A 4 2.45 17.88 -7.85
C LYS A 4 3.42 17.41 -6.77
N GLN A 5 3.35 18.06 -5.62
CA GLN A 5 4.05 17.60 -4.43
C GLN A 5 3.57 16.18 -4.22
N LEU A 6 4.49 15.23 -4.33
CA LEU A 6 4.28 13.94 -3.72
C LEU A 6 3.96 14.26 -2.26
N LEU A 7 2.76 13.89 -1.82
CA LEU A 7 2.31 14.12 -0.44
C LEU A 7 3.26 13.47 0.59
N VAL A 8 4.18 12.63 0.11
CA VAL A 8 5.00 11.73 0.89
C VAL A 8 6.31 11.38 0.18
N SER A 9 7.35 11.09 0.97
CA SER A 9 8.66 10.66 0.47
C SER A 9 8.59 9.34 -0.32
N LYS A 10 9.59 9.13 -1.17
CA LYS A 10 9.88 7.82 -1.74
C LYS A 10 10.50 6.92 -0.66
N ILE A 11 10.28 5.62 -0.78
CA ILE A 11 11.01 4.61 0.01
C ILE A 11 12.17 4.11 -0.84
N GLU A 12 13.28 3.75 -0.20
CA GLU A 12 14.47 3.20 -0.87
C GLU A 12 14.43 1.68 -0.95
N ASN A 13 13.92 1.00 0.08
CA ASN A 13 13.81 -0.45 0.14
C ASN A 13 12.49 -0.86 0.81
N GLY A 14 11.73 -1.77 0.21
CA GLY A 14 10.49 -2.29 0.80
C GLY A 14 9.42 -2.66 -0.22
N ILE A 15 8.15 -2.62 0.18
CA ILE A 15 7.00 -3.02 -0.66
C ILE A 15 5.96 -1.91 -0.73
N VAL A 16 5.44 -1.68 -1.94
CA VAL A 16 4.27 -0.84 -2.21
C VAL A 16 3.10 -1.71 -2.64
N ILE A 17 2.05 -1.73 -1.81
CA ILE A 17 0.75 -2.34 -2.11
C ILE A 17 -0.13 -1.24 -2.72
N ASP A 18 -0.24 -1.23 -4.05
CA ASP A 18 -1.00 -0.23 -4.81
C ASP A 18 -2.31 -0.83 -5.34
N HIS A 19 -3.21 0.00 -5.86
CA HIS A 19 -4.51 -0.42 -6.41
C HIS A 19 -5.42 -1.15 -5.42
N ILE A 20 -5.29 -0.80 -4.13
CA ILE A 20 -6.22 -1.23 -3.09
C ILE A 20 -7.56 -0.50 -3.32
N PRO A 21 -8.72 -1.18 -3.25
CA PRO A 21 -10.01 -0.52 -3.34
C PRO A 21 -10.17 0.61 -2.32
N PRO A 22 -10.84 1.72 -2.65
CA PRO A 22 -11.01 2.85 -1.73
C PRO A 22 -11.59 2.42 -0.39
N GLY A 23 -10.99 2.89 0.70
CA GLY A 23 -11.46 2.61 2.06
C GLY A 23 -10.98 1.28 2.65
N LYS A 24 -10.16 0.48 1.95
CA LYS A 24 -9.73 -0.86 2.39
C LYS A 24 -8.30 -0.94 2.93
N ALA A 25 -7.49 0.11 2.84
CA ALA A 25 -6.11 0.08 3.35
C ALA A 25 -6.00 -0.37 4.82
N PHE A 26 -6.85 0.12 5.71
CA PHE A 26 -6.81 -0.29 7.11
C PHE A 26 -7.22 -1.74 7.34
N SER A 27 -8.13 -2.29 6.53
CA SER A 27 -8.44 -3.72 6.55
C SER A 27 -7.24 -4.56 6.14
N VAL A 28 -6.50 -4.12 5.11
CA VAL A 28 -5.26 -4.77 4.68
C VAL A 28 -4.23 -4.77 5.81
N LEU A 29 -3.97 -3.60 6.43
CA LEU A 29 -3.00 -3.49 7.54
C LEU A 29 -3.37 -4.37 8.74
N HIS A 30 -4.66 -4.41 9.08
CA HIS A 30 -5.16 -5.23 10.17
C HIS A 30 -4.88 -6.72 9.94
N LEU A 31 -5.05 -7.20 8.69
CA LEU A 31 -4.74 -8.59 8.33
C LEU A 31 -3.25 -8.89 8.26
N LEU A 32 -2.45 -7.93 7.80
CA LEU A 32 -1.00 -8.07 7.71
C LEU A 32 -0.33 -8.19 9.07
N LYS A 33 -0.97 -7.66 10.13
CA LYS A 33 -0.44 -7.63 11.50
C LYS A 33 1.01 -7.15 11.51
N LEU A 34 1.25 -6.00 10.89
CA LEU A 34 2.57 -5.40 10.84
C LEU A 34 3.10 -5.19 12.26
N ASP A 35 4.42 -5.31 12.40
CA ASP A 35 5.11 -4.95 13.62
C ASP A 35 4.75 -3.50 14.01
N PRO A 36 4.45 -3.19 15.28
CA PRO A 36 4.21 -1.83 15.74
C PRO A 36 5.33 -0.84 15.39
N ASP A 37 6.58 -1.30 15.27
CA ASP A 37 7.74 -0.50 14.89
C ASP A 37 7.94 -0.42 13.36
N ALA A 38 7.08 -1.08 12.57
CA ALA A 38 7.16 -1.04 11.12
C ALA A 38 6.92 0.38 10.60
N ARG A 39 7.86 0.88 9.80
CA ARG A 39 7.71 2.16 9.13
C ARG A 39 6.84 2.00 7.89
N ALA A 40 5.59 2.41 8.03
CA ALA A 40 4.59 2.32 6.98
C ALA A 40 3.93 3.68 6.69
N LEU A 41 3.46 3.82 5.46
CA LEU A 41 2.75 4.99 4.98
C LEU A 41 1.48 4.55 4.30
N ILE A 42 0.39 5.20 4.67
CA ILE A 42 -0.95 4.82 4.27
C ILE A 42 -1.57 6.02 3.56
N ALA A 43 -2.05 5.80 2.35
CA ALA A 43 -2.82 6.79 1.61
C ALA A 43 -4.18 6.20 1.29
N GLN A 44 -5.23 6.88 1.72
CA GLN A 44 -6.62 6.45 1.54
C GLN A 44 -7.37 7.42 0.64
N ASN A 45 -8.26 6.89 -0.21
CA ASN A 45 -9.16 7.68 -1.04
C ASN A 45 -8.45 8.70 -1.95
N VAL A 46 -7.21 8.41 -2.36
CA VAL A 46 -6.44 9.29 -3.24
C VAL A 46 -6.93 9.18 -4.67
N VAL A 47 -6.86 10.27 -5.42
CA VAL A 47 -7.27 10.31 -6.83
C VAL A 47 -6.40 9.33 -7.64
N SER A 48 -7.06 8.45 -8.38
CA SER A 48 -6.43 7.47 -9.26
C SER A 48 -6.82 7.72 -10.71
N LYS A 49 -5.87 7.60 -11.64
CA LYS A 49 -6.19 7.63 -13.08
C LYS A 49 -6.88 6.35 -13.55
N SER A 50 -6.61 5.21 -12.90
CA SER A 50 -7.11 3.90 -13.30
C SER A 50 -8.38 3.45 -12.57
N LEU A 51 -8.63 3.98 -11.36
CA LEU A 51 -9.69 3.51 -10.45
C LEU A 51 -10.63 4.63 -9.96
N GLU A 52 -10.53 5.84 -10.52
CA GLU A 52 -11.08 7.11 -10.01
C GLU A 52 -10.53 7.51 -8.63
N ARG A 53 -10.65 6.61 -7.65
CA ARG A 53 -10.02 6.65 -6.33
C ARG A 53 -9.34 5.34 -6.01
N LYS A 54 -8.31 5.37 -5.17
CA LYS A 54 -7.68 4.17 -4.61
C LYS A 54 -7.10 4.41 -3.25
N ASP A 55 -6.74 3.33 -2.59
CA ASP A 55 -5.82 3.33 -1.48
C ASP A 55 -4.46 2.75 -1.92
N PHE A 56 -3.40 3.09 -1.19
CA PHE A 56 -2.13 2.38 -1.28
C PHE A 56 -1.39 2.39 0.07
N ILE A 57 -0.50 1.41 0.25
CA ILE A 57 0.34 1.26 1.42
C ILE A 57 1.79 1.14 0.96
N LYS A 58 2.72 1.82 1.62
CA LYS A 58 4.17 1.60 1.49
C LYS A 58 4.70 1.10 2.82
N ILE A 59 5.58 0.09 2.79
CA ILE A 59 6.20 -0.50 3.99
C ILE A 59 7.71 -0.56 3.73
N GLU A 60 8.53 0.06 4.57
CA GLU A 60 9.99 0.03 4.46
C GLU A 60 10.57 -1.30 5.01
N GLY A 61 11.61 -1.82 4.35
CA GLY A 61 12.46 -2.91 4.87
C GLY A 61 11.78 -4.27 5.09
N SER A 62 10.54 -4.45 4.65
CA SER A 62 9.75 -5.66 4.91
C SER A 62 9.43 -6.42 3.63
N TYR A 63 9.57 -7.74 3.68
CA TYR A 63 9.10 -8.67 2.65
C TYR A 63 7.85 -9.40 3.15
N LEU A 64 6.79 -9.42 2.33
CA LEU A 64 5.54 -10.10 2.64
C LEU A 64 5.70 -11.62 2.48
N THR A 65 5.19 -12.39 3.44
CA THR A 65 5.06 -13.84 3.32
C THR A 65 3.95 -14.22 2.32
N SER A 66 4.00 -15.43 1.75
CA SER A 66 2.93 -15.92 0.86
C SER A 66 1.54 -15.84 1.51
N ARG A 67 1.45 -16.19 2.80
CA ARG A 67 0.20 -16.08 3.57
C ARG A 67 -0.31 -14.64 3.65
N GLN A 68 0.58 -13.67 3.85
CA GLN A 68 0.19 -12.25 3.86
C GLN A 68 -0.29 -11.77 2.49
N ILE A 69 0.33 -12.26 1.41
CA ILE A 69 -0.11 -11.99 0.03
C ILE A 69 -1.52 -12.56 -0.19
N ASP A 70 -1.78 -13.79 0.23
CA ASP A 70 -3.10 -14.42 0.13
C ASP A 70 -4.16 -13.61 0.90
N LEU A 71 -3.83 -13.14 2.11
CA LEU A 71 -4.73 -12.29 2.91
C LEU A 71 -5.02 -10.95 2.23
N ILE A 72 -4.04 -10.33 1.58
CA ILE A 72 -4.26 -9.12 0.77
C ILE A 72 -5.23 -9.44 -0.36
N ALA A 73 -5.04 -10.53 -1.09
CA ALA A 73 -5.88 -10.91 -2.22
C ALA A 73 -7.35 -11.11 -1.84
N LEU A 74 -7.64 -11.56 -0.61
CA LEU A 74 -9.02 -11.68 -0.11
C LEU A 74 -9.74 -10.33 0.03
N VAL A 75 -9.00 -9.25 0.33
CA VAL A 75 -9.58 -7.92 0.58
C VAL A 75 -9.44 -7.01 -0.65
N ALA A 76 -8.33 -7.13 -1.36
CA ALA A 76 -7.91 -6.28 -2.45
C ALA A 76 -7.32 -7.15 -3.58
N PRO A 77 -8.15 -7.95 -4.27
CA PRO A 77 -7.68 -8.85 -5.33
C PRO A 77 -7.07 -8.13 -6.53
N SER A 78 -7.42 -6.86 -6.72
CA SER A 78 -6.85 -5.98 -7.75
C SER A 78 -5.53 -5.31 -7.32
N ALA A 79 -5.07 -5.53 -6.09
CA ALA A 79 -3.88 -4.87 -5.58
C ALA A 79 -2.63 -5.33 -6.34
N THR A 80 -1.74 -4.38 -6.61
CA THR A 80 -0.43 -4.64 -7.20
C THR A 80 0.62 -4.55 -6.11
N LEU A 81 1.46 -5.58 -6.00
CA LEU A 81 2.60 -5.59 -5.11
C LEU A 81 3.85 -5.20 -5.89
N ASN A 82 4.45 -4.06 -5.54
CA ASN A 82 5.70 -3.60 -6.13
C ASN A 82 6.81 -3.70 -5.09
N VAL A 83 7.84 -4.49 -5.37
CA VAL A 83 9.06 -4.54 -4.55
C VAL A 83 9.97 -3.40 -5.01
N ILE A 84 10.51 -2.64 -4.04
CA ILE A 84 11.42 -1.52 -4.26
C ILE A 84 12.79 -1.89 -3.66
N GLU A 85 13.85 -1.72 -4.45
CA GLU A 85 15.27 -1.95 -4.14
C GLU A 85 16.12 -0.80 -4.69
#